data_AF-A0A1Q8E8M7-F1
#
_entry.id   AF-A0A1Q8E8M7-F1
#
_cell.length_a   1.000
_cell.length_b   1.000
_cell.length_c   1.000
_cell.angle_alpha   90.00
_cell.angle_beta   90.00
_cell.angle_gamma   90.00
#
_symmetry.space_group_name_H-M   'P 1'
#
loop_
_entity.id
_entity.type
_entity.pdbx_description
1 polymer ?
#
loop_
_entity_poly.entity_id
_entity_poly.type
_entity_poly.pdbx_seq_one_letter_code
_entity_poly.pdbx_strand_id
1 'polypeptide(L)'
;MNKVKKKIYRNTPAFTLMAWASFAFFVALILIGLYTLKEPLMVKGYYLMGSVGLISSSFTVSKVVRDNQEDEDNYNLLLQKAAAEDDTNK
;
A
#
# COMPACT_ATOMS: atom_id res chain seq x y z
N MET A 1 -25.53 -25.13 8.42
CA MET A 1 -25.21 -24.55 7.11
C MET A 1 -24.00 -23.62 7.27
N ASN A 2 -22.79 -24.10 6.97
CA ASN A 2 -21.55 -23.35 7.21
C ASN A 2 -21.36 -22.30 6.11
N LYS A 3 -21.67 -21.03 6.42
CA LYS A 3 -21.34 -19.90 5.54
C LYS A 3 -19.87 -19.53 5.72
N VAL A 4 -18.98 -20.31 5.11
CA VAL A 4 -17.56 -19.94 5.01
C VAL A 4 -17.48 -18.65 4.19
N LYS A 5 -17.15 -17.53 4.85
CA LYS A 5 -16.89 -16.26 4.16
C LYS A 5 -15.67 -16.44 3.25
N LYS A 6 -15.91 -16.57 1.94
CA LYS A 6 -14.87 -16.69 0.93
C LYS A 6 -14.04 -15.41 0.94
N LYS A 7 -12.75 -15.48 1.29
CA LYS A 7 -11.80 -14.37 1.09
C LYS A 7 -11.74 -14.08 -0.41
N ILE A 8 -12.22 -12.92 -0.81
CA ILE A 8 -12.11 -12.43 -2.19
C ILE A 8 -10.76 -11.72 -2.29
N TYR A 9 -9.79 -12.36 -2.95
CA TYR A 9 -8.53 -11.69 -3.26
C TYR A 9 -8.80 -10.64 -4.34
N ARG A 10 -8.59 -9.36 -4.01
CA ARG A 10 -8.83 -8.23 -4.94
C ARG A 10 -7.86 -8.25 -6.12
N ASN A 11 -6.65 -8.77 -5.92
CA ASN A 11 -5.56 -8.74 -6.90
C ASN A 11 -5.03 -10.15 -7.19
N THR A 12 -4.83 -10.47 -8.46
CA THR A 12 -4.17 -11.72 -8.90
C THR A 12 -2.69 -11.69 -8.48
N PRO A 13 -2.07 -12.83 -8.12
CA PRO A 13 -0.65 -12.90 -7.80
C PRO A 13 0.28 -12.27 -8.85
N ALA A 14 -0.10 -12.31 -10.13
CA ALA A 14 0.64 -11.66 -11.21
C ALA A 14 0.76 -10.13 -11.04
N PHE A 15 -0.31 -9.45 -10.60
CA PHE A 15 -0.29 -8.01 -10.35
C PHE A 15 0.57 -7.65 -9.14
N THR A 16 0.54 -8.47 -8.09
CA THR A 16 1.40 -8.29 -6.91
C THR A 16 2.88 -8.46 -7.28
N LEU A 17 3.21 -9.45 -8.11
CA LEU A 17 4.57 -9.65 -8.62
C LEU A 17 5.03 -8.48 -9.48
N MET A 18 4.19 -7.98 -10.40
CA MET A 18 4.54 -6.81 -11.21
C MET A 18 4.83 -5.57 -10.36
N ALA A 19 4.04 -5.33 -9.31
CA ALA A 19 4.27 -4.20 -8.39
C ALA A 19 5.60 -4.31 -7.64
N TRP A 20 5.96 -5.51 -7.17
CA TRP A 20 7.26 -5.74 -6.53
C TRP A 20 8.43 -5.67 -7.51
N ALA A 21 8.25 -6.18 -8.73
CA ALA A 21 9.26 -6.14 -9.77
C ALA A 21 9.58 -4.71 -10.20
N SER A 22 8.56 -3.87 -10.42
CA SER A 22 8.76 -2.46 -10.77
C SER A 22 9.42 -1.69 -9.63
N PHE A 23 9.03 -1.94 -8.38
CA PHE A 23 9.68 -1.34 -7.22
C PHE A 23 11.17 -1.67 -7.16
N ALA A 24 11.53 -2.97 -7.24
CA ALA A 24 12.93 -3.40 -7.23
C ALA A 24 13.73 -2.82 -8.40
N PHE A 25 13.11 -2.73 -9.59
CA PHE A 25 13.73 -2.15 -10.78
C PHE A 25 14.08 -0.66 -10.59
N PHE A 26 13.16 0.15 -10.05
CA PHE A 26 13.44 1.56 -9.79
C PHE A 26 14.46 1.78 -8.66
N VAL A 27 14.44 0.95 -7.62
CA VAL A 27 15.49 0.97 -6.58
C VAL A 27 16.86 0.67 -7.19
N ALA A 28 16.96 -0.33 -8.07
CA ALA A 28 18.21 -0.65 -8.75
C ALA A 28 18.69 0.51 -9.65
N LEU A 29 17.78 1.18 -10.38
CA LEU A 29 18.12 2.35 -11.19
C LEU A 29 18.69 3.51 -10.35
N ILE A 30 18.12 3.81 -9.19
CA ILE A 30 18.65 4.82 -8.26
C ILE A 30 20.07 4.45 -7.83
N LEU A 31 20.30 3.19 -7.44
CA LEU A 31 21.62 2.72 -7.00
C LEU A 31 22.67 2.77 -8.11
N ILE A 32 22.33 2.35 -9.33
CA ILE A 32 23.22 2.41 -10.50
C ILE A 32 23.53 3.88 -10.86
N GLY A 33 22.52 4.75 -10.82
CA GLY A 33 22.70 6.19 -11.04
C GLY A 33 23.66 6.81 -10.03
N LEU A 34 23.53 6.45 -8.75
CA LEU A 34 24.40 6.93 -7.67
C LEU A 34 25.84 6.38 -7.76
N TYR A 35 25.99 5.14 -8.24
CA TYR A 35 27.31 4.53 -8.48
C TYR A 35 28.05 5.21 -9.63
N THR A 36 27.33 5.55 -10.70
CA THR A 36 27.90 6.19 -11.90
C THR A 36 28.29 7.66 -11.65
N LEU A 37 27.65 8.31 -10.68
CA LEU A 37 27.91 9.71 -10.37
C LEU A 37 29.32 9.90 -9.78
N LYS A 38 30.15 10.76 -10.37
CA LYS A 38 31.49 11.12 -9.85
C LYS A 38 31.42 12.39 -9.00
N GLU A 39 30.65 12.32 -7.92
CA GLU A 39 30.44 13.42 -6.95
C GLU A 39 30.99 13.03 -5.55
N PRO A 40 31.29 14.00 -4.67
CA PRO A 40 31.77 13.71 -3.33
C PRO A 40 30.72 12.96 -2.51
N LEU A 41 31.17 12.15 -1.57
CA LEU A 41 30.34 11.21 -0.81
C LEU A 41 29.18 11.89 -0.07
N MET A 42 29.38 13.14 0.36
CA MET A 42 28.35 13.97 1.02
C MET A 42 27.14 14.21 0.13
N VAL A 43 27.35 14.53 -1.15
CA VAL A 43 26.27 14.81 -2.10
C VAL A 43 25.51 13.52 -2.43
N LYS A 44 26.23 12.41 -2.62
CA LYS A 44 25.63 11.09 -2.82
C LYS A 44 24.75 10.66 -1.64
N GLY A 45 25.21 10.91 -0.41
CA GLY A 45 24.46 10.62 0.81
C GLY A 45 23.15 11.40 0.88
N TYR A 46 23.16 12.69 0.51
CA TYR A 46 21.96 13.53 0.47
C TYR A 46 20.89 12.97 -0.49
N TYR A 47 21.28 12.60 -1.70
CA TYR A 47 20.36 11.99 -2.68
C TYR A 47 19.80 10.65 -2.20
N LEU A 48 20.63 9.81 -1.56
CA LEU A 48 20.19 8.53 -1.01
C LEU A 48 19.19 8.74 0.13
N MET A 49 19.46 9.64 1.06
CA MET A 49 18.55 9.94 2.17
C MET A 49 17.20 10.47 1.68
N GLY A 50 17.19 11.40 0.72
CA GLY A 50 15.97 11.91 0.11
C GLY A 50 15.17 10.80 -0.60
N SER A 51 15.85 9.94 -1.36
CA SER A 51 15.22 8.82 -2.07
C SER A 51 14.57 7.83 -1.11
N VAL A 52 15.29 7.40 -0.07
CA VAL A 52 14.77 6.45 0.94
C VAL A 52 13.63 7.06 1.74
N GLY A 53 13.74 8.33 2.13
CA GLY A 53 12.70 9.06 2.85
C GLY A 53 11.41 9.19 2.04
N LEU A 54 11.53 9.58 0.76
CA LEU A 54 10.37 9.67 -0.15
C LEU A 54 9.70 8.32 -0.36
N ILE A 55 10.48 7.25 -0.58
CA ILE A 55 9.95 5.89 -0.75
C ILE A 55 9.19 5.46 0.51
N SER A 56 9.79 5.61 1.69
CA SER A 56 9.17 5.23 2.96
C SER A 56 7.88 6.01 3.24
N SER A 57 7.90 7.33 3.00
CA SER A 57 6.73 8.19 3.15
C SER A 57 5.60 7.80 2.18
N SER A 58 5.92 7.57 0.90
CA SER A 58 4.94 7.16 -0.11
C SER A 58 4.24 5.84 0.26
N PHE A 59 4.98 4.85 0.77
CA PHE A 59 4.37 3.60 1.26
C PHE A 59 3.52 3.80 2.50
N THR A 60 3.89 4.72 3.39
CA THR A 60 3.13 5.03 4.60
C THR A 60 1.81 5.68 4.24
N VAL A 61 1.84 6.71 3.38
CA VAL A 61 0.63 7.36 2.85
C VAL A 61 -0.27 6.35 2.16
N SER A 62 0.31 5.48 1.32
CA SER A 62 -0.46 4.43 0.62
C SER A 62 -1.15 3.46 1.58
N LYS A 63 -0.51 3.11 2.71
CA LYS A 63 -1.14 2.28 3.76
C LYS A 63 -2.27 3.04 4.44
N VAL A 64 -2.02 4.27 4.90
CA VAL A 64 -3.01 5.11 5.58
C VAL A 64 -4.25 5.33 4.73
N VAL A 65 -4.09 5.63 3.44
CA VAL A 65 -5.23 5.79 2.52
C VAL A 65 -6.02 4.50 2.38
N ARG A 66 -5.33 3.35 2.28
CA ARG A 66 -6.00 2.04 2.18
C ARG A 66 -6.73 1.68 3.47
N ASP A 67 -6.12 1.95 4.62
CA ASP A 67 -6.69 1.66 5.93
C ASP A 67 -7.94 2.54 6.17
N ASN A 68 -7.89 3.83 5.80
CA ASN A 68 -9.06 4.71 5.85
C ASN A 68 -10.23 4.21 4.98
N GLN A 69 -9.95 3.67 3.78
CA GLN A 69 -10.97 3.08 2.91
C GLN A 69 -11.59 1.81 3.53
N GLU A 70 -10.75 0.94 4.11
CA GLU A 70 -11.23 -0.27 4.80
C GLU A 70 -12.09 0.09 6.02
N ASP A 71 -11.75 1.14 6.77
CA ASP A 71 -12.52 1.62 7.92
C ASP A 71 -13.88 2.20 7.54
N GLU A 72 -13.97 3.00 6.46
CA GLU A 72 -15.24 3.52 5.93
C GLU A 72 -16.19 2.40 5.49
N ASP A 73 -15.68 1.40 4.76
CA ASP A 73 -16.45 0.23 4.33
C ASP A 73 -17.01 -0.53 5.55
N ASN A 74 -16.20 -0.72 6.59
CA ASN A 74 -16.62 -1.38 7.82
C ASN A 74 -17.70 -0.61 8.56
N TYR A 75 -17.59 0.71 8.65
CA TYR A 75 -18.60 1.57 9.27
C TYR A 75 -19.95 1.47 8.55
N ASN A 76 -19.95 1.53 7.22
CA ASN A 76 -21.17 1.39 6.41
C ASN A 76 -21.84 0.03 6.61
N LEU A 77 -21.05 -1.04 6.76
CA LEU A 77 -21.58 -2.39 7.05
C LEU A 77 -22.23 -2.47 8.44
N LEU A 78 -21.69 -1.78 9.44
CA LEU A 78 -22.30 -1.73 10.78
C LEU A 78 -23.63 -0.96 10.75
N LEU A 79 -23.70 0.16 10.03
CA LEU A 79 -24.94 0.90 9.85
C LEU A 79 -26.02 0.08 9.14
N GLN A 80 -25.68 -0.64 8.07
CA GLN A 80 -26.63 -1.52 7.38
C GLN A 80 -27.15 -2.63 8.30
N LYS A 81 -26.28 -3.21 9.14
CA LYS A 81 -26.70 -4.22 10.12
C LYS A 81 -27.63 -3.63 11.18
N ALA A 82 -27.31 -2.46 11.71
CA ALA A 82 -28.15 -1.80 12.71
C ALA A 82 -29.53 -1.45 12.15
N ALA A 83 -29.60 -0.95 10.91
CA ALA A 83 -30.87 -0.68 10.23
C ALA A 83 -31.68 -1.97 9.98
N ALA A 84 -31.03 -3.05 9.52
CA ALA A 84 -31.69 -4.33 9.30
C ALA A 84 -32.18 -4.99 10.61
N GLU A 85 -31.47 -4.79 11.71
CA GLU A 85 -31.87 -5.29 13.03
C GLU A 85 -33.10 -4.54 13.57
N ASP A 86 -33.18 -3.22 13.35
CA ASP A 86 -34.37 -2.41 13.67
C ASP A 86 -35.61 -2.88 12.87
N ASP A 87 -35.45 -3.15 11.57
CA ASP A 87 -36.53 -3.69 10.72
C ASP A 87 -36.94 -5.13 11.09
N THR A 88 -36.04 -5.92 11.68
CA THR A 88 -36.34 -7.31 12.09
C THR A 88 -37.03 -7.39 13.46
N ASN A 89 -36.85 -6.37 14.31
CA ASN A 89 -37.43 -6.30 15.66
C ASN A 89 -38.74 -5.50 15.73
N LYS A 90 -39.36 -5.21 14.58
CA LYS A 90 -40.62 -4.48 14.44
C LYS A 90 -41.68 -5.36 13.80
#